data_AF-A0AA85JH55-F1
#
_entry.id   AF-A0AA85JH55-F1
#
_cell.length_a   1.000
_cell.length_b   1.000
_cell.length_c   1.000
_cell.angle_alpha   90.00
_cell.angle_beta   90.00
_cell.angle_gamma   90.00
#
_symmetry.space_group_name_H-M   'P 1'
#
loop_
_entity.id
_entity.type
_entity.pdbx_description
1 polymer ?
#
loop_
_entity_poly.entity_id
_entity_poly.type
_entity_poly.pdbx_seq_one_letter_code
_entity_poly.pdbx_strand_id
1 'polypeptide(L)'
;MKDSVSNPLLFWCIEQTKNYSFVNITNFTTSWKDGIAFCALLHKYFPDLIEISTLKAENAVKNLELAFFVAETKLDVPVLINPQSLVSEGSVDKELVVDYISKLYKAVTCKCQEQMWSNTSVDKQLSLLYDEEVALPLCCLCGQSIFRLEELTVFNKKYHRSCYRENQLNTLKSETGPLKSRLNMRT
;
A
#
# COMPACT_ATOMS: atom_id res chain seq x y z
N MET A 1 -30.22 -7.01 5.22
CA MET A 1 -29.28 -6.21 4.38
C MET A 1 -28.21 -5.69 5.32
N LYS A 2 -27.01 -6.26 5.28
CA LYS A 2 -25.95 -6.00 6.28
C LYS A 2 -24.99 -4.96 5.72
N ASP A 3 -25.29 -3.70 6.06
CA ASP A 3 -24.43 -2.52 6.14
C ASP A 3 -23.23 -2.47 5.18
N SER A 4 -23.46 -1.97 3.98
CA SER A 4 -22.42 -1.55 3.02
C SER A 4 -21.56 -0.38 3.53
N VAL A 5 -21.91 0.25 4.67
CA VAL A 5 -21.17 1.38 5.25
C VAL A 5 -20.25 0.95 6.41
N SER A 6 -20.47 -0.21 7.02
CA SER A 6 -19.72 -0.65 8.23
C SER A 6 -18.52 -1.55 7.92
N ASN A 7 -18.09 -1.62 6.65
CA ASN A 7 -16.93 -2.42 6.24
C ASN A 7 -15.73 -1.51 5.96
N PRO A 8 -14.69 -1.50 6.83
CA PRO A 8 -13.52 -0.64 6.67
C PRO A 8 -12.78 -0.85 5.34
N LEU A 9 -12.78 -2.07 4.80
CA LEU A 9 -12.14 -2.36 3.51
C LEU A 9 -12.92 -1.73 2.35
N LEU A 10 -14.25 -1.73 2.42
CA LEU A 10 -15.10 -1.12 1.40
C LEU A 10 -14.96 0.41 1.44
N PHE A 11 -14.93 0.98 2.64
CA PHE A 11 -14.64 2.40 2.84
C PHE A 11 -13.28 2.78 2.26
N TRP A 12 -12.25 1.96 2.53
CA TRP A 12 -10.92 2.18 1.96
C TRP A 12 -10.94 2.18 0.43
N CYS A 13 -11.65 1.23 -0.20
CA CYS A 13 -11.79 1.18 -1.65
C CYS A 13 -12.42 2.47 -2.19
N ILE A 14 -13.53 2.91 -1.59
CA ILE A 14 -14.24 4.13 -1.98
C ILE A 14 -13.32 5.37 -1.85
N GLU A 15 -12.59 5.49 -0.73
CA GLU A 15 -11.65 6.59 -0.52
C GLU A 15 -10.47 6.58 -1.50
N GLN A 16 -10.01 5.39 -1.90
CA GLN A 16 -8.96 5.28 -2.92
C GLN A 16 -9.48 5.72 -4.29
N THR A 17 -10.74 5.43 -4.62
CA THR A 17 -11.29 5.69 -5.95
C THR A 17 -12.09 6.99 -6.07
N LYS A 18 -12.16 7.83 -5.03
CA LYS A 18 -13.01 9.05 -5.02
C LYS A 18 -12.72 10.05 -6.14
N ASN A 19 -11.52 10.03 -6.72
CA ASN A 19 -11.13 10.92 -7.81
C ASN A 19 -11.45 10.36 -9.21
N TYR A 20 -12.07 9.17 -9.29
CA TYR A 20 -12.49 8.56 -10.55
C TYR A 20 -14.01 8.57 -10.65
N SER A 21 -14.55 9.59 -11.34
CA SER A 21 -15.99 9.82 -11.46
C SER A 21 -16.78 8.68 -12.13
N PHE A 22 -16.11 7.85 -12.92
CA PHE A 22 -16.69 6.70 -13.62
C PHE A 22 -16.64 5.40 -12.79
N VAL A 23 -16.13 5.44 -11.56
CA VAL A 23 -16.02 4.28 -10.67
C VAL A 23 -16.92 4.46 -9.46
N ASN A 24 -17.84 3.51 -9.26
CA ASN A 24 -18.73 3.51 -8.10
C ASN A 24 -18.73 2.16 -7.40
N ILE A 25 -18.02 2.07 -6.27
CA ILE A 25 -17.87 0.84 -5.50
C ILE A 25 -18.91 0.82 -4.37
N THR A 26 -19.85 -0.12 -4.44
CA THR A 26 -20.93 -0.26 -3.44
C THR A 26 -20.97 -1.62 -2.75
N ASN A 27 -20.25 -2.59 -3.30
CA ASN A 27 -20.23 -3.97 -2.84
C ASN A 27 -18.92 -4.67 -3.25
N PHE A 28 -18.74 -5.93 -2.85
CA PHE A 28 -17.62 -6.80 -3.26
C PHE A 28 -18.04 -7.87 -4.27
N THR A 29 -19.03 -7.57 -5.11
CA THR A 29 -19.53 -8.48 -6.13
C THR A 29 -19.61 -7.76 -7.47
N THR A 30 -20.76 -7.18 -7.79
CA THR A 30 -21.04 -6.57 -9.10
C THR A 30 -20.19 -5.34 -9.39
N SER A 31 -19.78 -4.59 -8.36
CA SER A 31 -18.95 -3.37 -8.52
C SER A 31 -17.54 -3.65 -9.08
N TRP A 32 -17.15 -4.92 -9.19
CA TRP A 32 -15.80 -5.34 -9.58
C TRP A 32 -15.78 -6.14 -10.90
N LYS A 33 -16.96 -6.47 -11.46
CA LYS A 33 -17.07 -7.35 -12.64
C LYS A 33 -16.44 -6.77 -13.90
N ASP A 34 -16.49 -5.45 -14.06
CA ASP A 34 -15.96 -4.75 -15.23
C ASP A 34 -14.43 -4.52 -15.19
N GLY A 35 -13.78 -4.87 -14.06
CA GLY A 35 -12.36 -4.69 -13.83
C GLY A 35 -11.90 -3.25 -13.63
N ILE A 36 -12.77 -2.25 -13.85
CA ILE A 36 -12.38 -0.84 -13.80
C ILE A 36 -12.08 -0.43 -12.36
N ALA A 37 -12.84 -0.95 -11.39
CA ALA A 37 -12.57 -0.70 -9.97
C ALA A 37 -11.17 -1.18 -9.54
N PHE A 38 -10.72 -2.34 -10.02
CA PHE A 38 -9.36 -2.83 -9.76
C PHE A 38 -8.31 -1.96 -10.43
N CYS A 39 -8.50 -1.61 -11.70
CA CYS A 39 -7.61 -0.70 -12.41
C CYS A 39 -7.49 0.66 -11.72
N ALA A 40 -8.60 1.23 -11.22
CA ALA A 40 -8.61 2.52 -10.54
C ALA A 40 -7.86 2.50 -9.21
N LEU A 41 -7.99 1.42 -8.44
CA LEU A 41 -7.21 1.23 -7.23
C LEU A 41 -5.71 1.21 -7.53
N LEU A 42 -5.28 0.44 -8.53
CA LEU A 42 -3.88 0.29 -8.87
C LEU A 42 -3.29 1.53 -9.55
N HIS A 43 -4.05 2.20 -10.41
CA HIS A 43 -3.64 3.43 -11.08
C HIS A 43 -3.27 4.54 -10.08
N LYS A 44 -3.90 4.55 -8.89
CA LYS A 44 -3.53 5.49 -7.83
C LYS A 44 -2.08 5.36 -7.37
N TYR A 45 -1.53 4.14 -7.39
CA TYR A 45 -0.17 3.84 -6.97
C TYR A 45 0.80 3.73 -8.16
N PHE A 46 0.31 3.33 -9.32
CA PHE A 46 1.08 3.09 -10.54
C PHE A 46 0.40 3.75 -11.75
N PRO A 47 0.38 5.10 -11.83
CA PRO A 47 -0.33 5.81 -12.89
C PRO A 47 0.22 5.48 -14.28
N ASP A 48 1.53 5.26 -14.39
CA ASP A 48 2.21 5.03 -15.67
C ASP A 48 1.89 3.67 -16.32
N LEU A 49 1.33 2.72 -15.56
CA LEU A 49 1.09 1.35 -16.03
C LEU A 49 -0.35 1.12 -16.48
N ILE A 50 -1.28 2.01 -16.14
CA ILE A 50 -2.71 1.83 -16.40
C ILE A 50 -3.25 3.10 -17.05
N GLU A 51 -3.52 3.05 -18.35
CA GLU A 51 -4.13 4.19 -19.04
C GLU A 51 -5.64 4.24 -18.78
N ILE A 52 -6.02 4.76 -17.60
CA ILE A 52 -7.38 4.61 -17.08
C ILE A 52 -8.46 5.27 -17.96
N SER A 53 -8.09 6.31 -18.72
CA SER A 53 -8.98 7.02 -19.65
C SER A 53 -9.43 6.18 -20.85
N THR A 54 -8.71 5.09 -21.16
CA THR A 54 -9.02 4.22 -22.31
C THR A 54 -9.90 3.03 -21.94
N LEU A 55 -10.06 2.77 -20.64
CA LEU A 55 -10.80 1.61 -20.16
C LEU A 55 -12.29 1.74 -20.46
N LYS A 56 -12.90 0.63 -20.88
CA LYS A 56 -14.33 0.53 -21.17
C LYS A 56 -14.90 -0.70 -20.46
N ALA A 57 -16.11 -0.57 -19.93
CA ALA A 57 -16.77 -1.66 -19.19
C ALA A 57 -17.01 -2.91 -20.06
N GLU A 58 -17.16 -2.73 -21.37
CA GLU A 58 -17.29 -3.81 -22.37
C GLU A 58 -16.04 -4.71 -22.43
N ASN A 59 -14.87 -4.20 -22.05
CA ASN A 59 -13.60 -4.92 -22.07
C ASN A 59 -13.27 -5.56 -20.72
N ALA A 60 -14.28 -6.01 -19.97
CA ALA A 60 -14.17 -6.46 -18.60
C ALA A 60 -13.01 -7.44 -18.33
N VAL A 61 -12.88 -8.49 -19.14
CA VAL A 61 -11.80 -9.49 -19.02
C VAL A 61 -10.43 -8.84 -19.18
N LYS A 62 -10.24 -7.99 -20.20
CA LYS A 62 -8.96 -7.33 -20.46
C LYS A 62 -8.60 -6.35 -19.35
N ASN A 63 -9.58 -5.64 -18.81
CA ASN A 63 -9.38 -4.73 -17.68
C ASN A 63 -8.90 -5.52 -16.44
N LEU A 64 -9.54 -6.67 -16.15
CA LEU A 64 -9.15 -7.55 -15.05
C LEU A 64 -7.74 -8.13 -15.25
N GLU A 65 -7.43 -8.64 -16.44
CA GLU A 65 -6.10 -9.15 -16.78
C GLU A 65 -5.02 -8.08 -16.59
N LEU A 66 -5.26 -6.85 -17.06
CA LEU A 66 -4.34 -5.74 -16.88
C LEU A 66 -4.13 -5.42 -15.39
N ALA A 67 -5.21 -5.31 -14.62
CA ALA A 67 -5.11 -5.03 -13.20
C ALA A 67 -4.33 -6.12 -12.46
N PHE A 68 -4.63 -7.39 -12.74
CA PHE A 68 -3.97 -8.54 -12.12
C PHE A 68 -2.50 -8.63 -12.50
N PHE A 69 -2.15 -8.36 -13.75
CA PHE A 69 -0.76 -8.27 -14.20
C PHE A 69 0.02 -7.17 -13.47
N VAL A 70 -0.56 -5.98 -13.31
CA VAL A 70 0.09 -4.89 -12.55
C VAL A 70 0.25 -5.26 -11.08
N ALA A 71 -0.77 -5.87 -10.48
CA ALA A 71 -0.72 -6.32 -9.09
C ALA A 71 0.37 -7.38 -8.86
N GLU A 72 0.47 -8.38 -9.73
CA GLU A 72 1.49 -9.41 -9.63
C GLU A 72 2.89 -8.83 -9.83
N THR A 73 3.09 -8.06 -10.90
CA THR A 73 4.42 -7.54 -11.26
C THR A 73 4.95 -6.45 -10.32
N LYS A 74 4.09 -5.62 -9.72
CA LYS A 74 4.52 -4.50 -8.85
C LYS A 74 4.31 -4.76 -7.37
N LEU A 75 3.27 -5.51 -7.02
CA LEU A 75 2.90 -5.75 -5.63
C LEU A 75 3.21 -7.17 -5.17
N ASP A 76 3.63 -8.07 -6.07
CA ASP A 76 3.84 -9.50 -5.78
C ASP A 76 2.59 -10.16 -5.15
N VAL A 77 1.41 -9.72 -5.61
CA VAL A 77 0.13 -10.27 -5.14
C VAL A 77 -0.30 -11.37 -6.10
N PRO A 78 -0.31 -12.65 -5.68
CA PRO A 78 -0.65 -13.75 -6.57
C PRO A 78 -2.11 -13.66 -7.01
N VAL A 79 -2.33 -13.87 -8.30
CA VAL A 79 -3.65 -13.83 -8.94
C VAL A 79 -4.32 -15.18 -8.76
N LEU A 80 -5.25 -15.27 -7.80
CA LEU A 80 -6.02 -16.50 -7.55
C LEU A 80 -7.38 -16.51 -8.25
N ILE A 81 -7.80 -15.36 -8.80
CA ILE A 81 -9.11 -15.20 -9.42
C ILE A 81 -8.95 -15.27 -10.93
N ASN A 82 -9.69 -16.18 -11.58
CA ASN A 82 -9.75 -16.21 -13.04
C ASN A 82 -10.61 -15.03 -13.54
N PRO A 83 -10.09 -14.12 -14.39
CA PRO A 83 -10.86 -13.00 -14.96
C PRO A 83 -12.19 -13.44 -15.58
N GLN A 84 -12.20 -14.56 -16.29
CA GLN A 84 -13.41 -15.09 -16.94
C GLN A 84 -14.50 -15.47 -15.92
N SER A 85 -14.09 -15.99 -14.76
CA SER A 85 -15.04 -16.38 -13.70
C SER A 85 -15.73 -15.16 -13.08
N LEU A 86 -15.05 -14.02 -12.99
CA LEU A 86 -15.64 -12.76 -12.50
C LEU A 86 -16.63 -12.17 -13.49
N VAL A 87 -16.39 -12.31 -14.79
CA VAL A 87 -17.26 -11.72 -15.83
C VAL A 87 -18.48 -12.59 -16.11
N SER A 88 -18.36 -13.91 -15.95
CA SER A 88 -19.43 -14.88 -16.25
C SER A 88 -20.78 -14.54 -15.60
N GLU A 89 -21.87 -14.94 -16.27
CA GLU A 89 -23.23 -14.81 -15.75
C GLU A 89 -23.41 -15.70 -14.51
N GLY A 90 -23.72 -15.07 -13.37
CA GLY A 90 -23.73 -15.70 -12.06
C GLY A 90 -23.39 -14.71 -10.94
N SER A 91 -23.51 -15.17 -9.69
CA SER A 91 -23.05 -14.42 -8.53
C SER A 91 -21.53 -14.49 -8.45
N VAL A 92 -20.87 -13.32 -8.53
CA VAL A 92 -19.45 -13.19 -8.19
C VAL A 92 -19.24 -13.70 -6.77
N ASP A 93 -18.24 -14.55 -6.58
CA ASP A 93 -17.86 -14.99 -5.24
C ASP A 93 -17.31 -13.79 -4.46
N LYS A 94 -18.16 -13.29 -3.56
CA LYS A 94 -17.86 -12.17 -2.69
C LYS A 94 -16.63 -12.45 -1.82
N GLU A 95 -16.47 -13.68 -1.33
CA GLU A 95 -15.41 -14.03 -0.40
C GLU A 95 -14.05 -14.01 -1.11
N LEU A 96 -14.00 -14.49 -2.36
CA LEU A 96 -12.80 -14.39 -3.20
C LEU A 96 -12.41 -12.94 -3.50
N VAL A 97 -13.38 -12.09 -3.86
CA VAL A 97 -13.11 -10.66 -4.12
C VAL A 97 -12.63 -9.95 -2.85
N VAL A 98 -13.24 -10.22 -1.71
CA VAL A 98 -12.81 -9.65 -0.41
C VAL A 98 -11.41 -10.10 -0.03
N ASP A 99 -11.08 -11.38 -0.18
CA ASP A 99 -9.75 -11.91 0.11
C ASP A 99 -8.69 -11.25 -0.78
N TYR A 100 -8.95 -11.15 -2.08
CA TYR A 100 -8.01 -10.54 -3.02
C TYR A 100 -7.80 -9.04 -2.76
N ILE A 101 -8.87 -8.28 -2.51
CA ILE A 101 -8.76 -6.86 -2.15
C ILE A 101 -8.04 -6.69 -0.81
N SER A 102 -8.25 -7.60 0.14
CA SER A 102 -7.52 -7.57 1.42
C SER A 102 -6.01 -7.77 1.21
N LYS A 103 -5.60 -8.64 0.28
CA LYS A 103 -4.20 -8.82 -0.11
C LYS A 103 -3.65 -7.56 -0.79
N LEU A 104 -4.39 -6.97 -1.73
CA LEU A 104 -4.01 -5.70 -2.36
C LEU A 104 -3.85 -4.58 -1.32
N TYR A 105 -4.82 -4.42 -0.43
CA TYR A 105 -4.76 -3.45 0.67
C TYR A 105 -3.49 -3.62 1.49
N LYS A 106 -3.19 -4.84 1.95
CA LYS A 106 -1.95 -5.14 2.68
C LYS A 106 -0.72 -4.81 1.86
N ALA A 107 -0.68 -5.21 0.59
CA ALA A 107 0.47 -4.94 -0.26
C ALA A 107 0.70 -3.44 -0.42
N VAL A 108 -0.30 -2.65 -0.80
CA VAL A 108 -0.12 -1.20 -1.02
C VAL A 108 0.10 -0.40 0.27
N THR A 109 -0.40 -0.88 1.41
CA THR A 109 -0.18 -0.22 2.70
C THR A 109 1.12 -0.65 3.38
N CYS A 110 1.63 -1.85 3.08
CA CYS A 110 2.94 -2.31 3.53
C CYS A 110 4.08 -1.87 2.58
N LYS A 111 3.81 -1.64 1.28
CA LYS A 111 4.81 -1.23 0.27
C LYS A 111 5.34 0.22 0.38
N CYS A 112 5.25 0.86 1.54
CA CYS A 112 6.25 1.87 1.94
C CYS A 112 7.64 1.25 2.25
N GLN A 113 8.00 0.09 1.67
CA GLN A 113 9.22 -0.67 1.96
C GLN A 113 9.99 -1.24 0.74
N GLU A 114 9.57 -1.03 -0.52
CA GLU A 114 10.27 -1.61 -1.70
C GLU A 114 10.39 -0.69 -2.92
N GLN A 115 10.60 0.61 -2.71
CA GLN A 115 11.20 1.44 -3.76
C GLN A 115 12.55 1.99 -3.29
N MET A 116 13.50 1.08 -3.07
CA MET A 116 14.93 1.42 -3.04
C MET A 116 15.80 0.19 -3.33
N TRP A 117 15.48 -0.60 -4.35
CA TRP A 117 16.51 -1.38 -5.04
C TRP A 117 16.09 -1.62 -6.51
N SER A 118 16.28 -0.61 -7.34
CA SER A 118 16.44 -0.84 -8.78
C SER A 118 17.34 0.26 -9.30
N ASN A 119 18.61 0.24 -8.90
CA ASN A 119 19.74 0.87 -9.61
C ASN A 119 21.04 0.58 -8.84
N THR A 120 21.65 -0.58 -9.05
CA THR A 120 23.10 -0.68 -9.29
C THR A 120 23.49 -2.05 -9.82
N SER A 121 24.37 -2.03 -10.81
CA SER A 121 24.85 -3.12 -11.65
C SER A 121 25.88 -4.05 -10.96
N VAL A 122 25.62 -4.58 -9.75
CA VAL A 122 26.65 -5.36 -9.03
C VAL A 122 26.14 -6.57 -8.24
N ASP A 123 25.24 -7.42 -8.77
CA ASP A 123 24.81 -8.63 -8.06
C ASP A 123 24.91 -9.91 -8.91
N LYS A 124 26.09 -10.15 -9.49
CA LYS A 124 26.41 -11.44 -10.12
C LYS A 124 27.35 -12.32 -9.30
N GLN A 125 27.78 -11.88 -8.11
CA GLN A 125 28.88 -12.57 -7.41
C GLN A 125 28.68 -12.82 -5.91
N LEU A 126 27.54 -12.46 -5.32
CA LEU A 126 27.31 -12.65 -3.88
C LEU A 126 26.22 -13.71 -3.58
N SER A 127 26.14 -14.76 -4.39
CA SER A 127 25.12 -15.81 -4.25
C SER A 127 25.65 -17.13 -3.64
N LEU A 128 26.79 -17.14 -2.95
CA LEU A 128 27.45 -18.41 -2.60
C LEU A 128 27.91 -18.60 -1.15
N LEU A 129 27.63 -17.69 -0.22
CA LEU A 129 28.00 -17.91 1.18
C LEU A 129 26.93 -17.31 2.09
N TYR A 130 26.49 -18.10 3.07
CA TYR A 130 25.61 -17.78 4.21
C TYR A 130 24.12 -18.14 4.04
N ASP A 131 23.85 -19.43 4.26
CA ASP A 131 22.54 -19.96 4.67
C ASP A 131 22.17 -19.50 6.10
N GLU A 132 20.87 -19.27 6.33
CA GLU A 132 20.18 -18.76 7.55
C GLU A 132 20.30 -17.26 7.87
N GLU A 133 19.81 -16.38 6.99
CA GLU A 133 19.57 -14.97 7.33
C GLU A 133 18.24 -14.76 8.06
N VAL A 134 18.32 -14.57 9.39
CA VAL A 134 17.25 -13.94 10.16
C VAL A 134 17.12 -12.50 9.68
N ALA A 135 16.13 -12.23 8.83
CA ALA A 135 15.85 -10.90 8.33
C ALA A 135 15.74 -9.90 9.50
N LEU A 136 16.67 -8.96 9.59
CA LEU A 136 16.69 -7.95 10.65
C LEU A 136 15.54 -6.95 10.42
N PRO A 137 14.80 -6.58 11.49
CA PRO A 137 13.66 -5.67 11.37
C PRO A 137 14.10 -4.27 10.92
N LEU A 138 13.31 -3.59 10.09
CA LEU A 138 13.61 -2.24 9.60
C LEU A 138 12.99 -1.15 10.48
N CYS A 139 13.66 -0.01 10.58
CA CYS A 139 13.15 1.16 11.29
C CYS A 139 12.13 1.96 10.47
N CYS A 140 10.96 2.20 11.04
CA CYS A 140 9.90 2.99 10.40
C CYS A 140 10.19 4.51 10.30
N LEU A 141 11.35 5.00 10.77
CA LEU A 141 11.74 6.42 10.65
C LEU A 141 12.86 6.65 9.63
N CYS A 142 13.87 5.77 9.58
CA CYS A 142 15.01 5.93 8.67
C CYS A 142 15.11 4.84 7.60
N GLY A 143 14.30 3.77 7.69
CA GLY A 143 14.30 2.65 6.75
C GLY A 143 15.48 1.67 6.88
N GLN A 144 16.45 1.93 7.77
CA GLN A 144 17.62 1.07 7.96
C GLN A 144 17.34 -0.14 8.86
N SER A 145 18.14 -1.20 8.71
CA SER A 145 18.08 -2.39 9.58
C SER A 145 18.33 -2.02 11.03
N ILE A 146 17.51 -2.56 11.92
CA ILE A 146 17.63 -2.39 13.35
C ILE A 146 18.33 -3.60 13.92
N PHE A 147 19.55 -3.38 14.39
CA PHE A 147 20.22 -4.35 15.23
C PHE A 147 19.48 -4.47 16.56
N ARG A 148 19.46 -5.68 17.14
CA ARG A 148 18.75 -5.99 18.39
C ARG A 148 19.03 -5.00 19.54
N LEU A 149 20.22 -4.42 19.57
CA LEU A 149 20.64 -3.44 20.58
C LEU A 149 19.92 -2.09 20.45
N GLU A 150 19.55 -1.70 19.23
CA GLU A 150 18.88 -0.44 18.94
C GLU A 150 17.36 -0.61 18.74
N GLU A 151 16.84 -1.83 18.89
CA GLU A 151 15.43 -2.15 18.66
C GLU A 151 14.49 -1.53 19.70
N LEU A 152 13.55 -0.74 19.21
CA LEU A 152 12.42 -0.22 19.95
C LEU A 152 11.13 -0.59 19.22
N THR A 153 10.17 -1.18 19.93
CA THR A 153 8.84 -1.49 19.39
C THR A 153 7.81 -0.56 19.99
N VAL A 154 7.08 0.19 19.17
CA VAL A 154 6.01 1.10 19.59
C VAL A 154 4.80 0.87 18.68
N PHE A 155 3.62 0.62 19.24
CA PHE A 155 2.40 0.32 18.48
C PHE A 155 2.60 -0.75 17.38
N ASN A 156 3.33 -1.81 17.72
CA ASN A 156 3.66 -2.92 16.82
C ASN A 156 4.52 -2.52 15.58
N LYS A 157 5.19 -1.37 15.62
CA LYS A 157 6.17 -0.90 14.64
C LYS A 157 7.56 -0.85 15.26
N LYS A 158 8.60 -1.06 14.44
CA LYS A 158 10.00 -1.15 14.88
C LYS A 158 10.74 0.14 14.55
N TYR A 159 11.60 0.58 15.47
CA TYR A 159 12.37 1.82 15.35
C TYR A 159 13.79 1.65 15.92
N HIS A 160 14.76 2.41 15.43
CA HIS A 160 15.96 2.67 16.23
C HIS A 160 15.59 3.56 17.42
N ARG A 161 16.12 3.25 18.60
CA ARG A 161 15.98 4.11 19.80
C ARG A 161 16.42 5.55 19.53
N SER A 162 17.50 5.72 18.76
CA SER A 162 18.05 7.01 18.32
C SER A 162 17.07 7.77 17.43
N CYS A 163 16.62 7.15 16.33
CA CYS A 163 15.66 7.76 15.41
C CYS A 163 14.35 8.14 16.11
N TYR A 164 13.83 7.27 16.98
CA TYR A 164 12.61 7.56 17.72
C TYR A 164 12.77 8.73 18.69
N ARG A 165 13.89 8.81 19.41
CA ARG A 165 14.20 9.91 20.33
C ARG A 165 14.36 11.24 19.58
N GLU A 166 15.06 11.25 18.45
CA GLU A 166 15.23 12.45 17.63
C GLU A 166 13.91 12.93 17.01
N ASN A 167 13.07 12.00 16.54
CA ASN A 167 11.75 12.34 16.03
C ASN A 167 10.87 12.94 17.13
N GLN A 168 10.86 12.39 18.35
CA GLN A 168 10.15 12.99 19.48
C GLN A 168 10.67 14.39 19.84
N LEU A 169 11.99 14.58 19.84
CA LEU A 169 12.59 15.90 20.08
C LEU A 169 12.25 16.90 18.97
N ASN A 170 12.16 16.46 17.72
CA ASN A 170 11.77 17.31 16.60
C ASN A 170 10.28 17.67 16.64
N THR A 171 9.41 16.76 17.07
CA THR A 171 8.00 17.05 17.34
C THR A 171 7.86 18.12 18.44
N LEU A 172 8.60 17.98 19.55
CA LEU A 172 8.61 18.97 20.64
C LEU A 172 9.22 20.33 20.23
N LYS A 173 10.23 20.33 19.34
CA LYS A 173 10.80 21.56 18.77
C LYS A 173 9.85 22.24 17.77
N SER A 174 9.02 21.48 17.05
CA SER A 174 8.00 22.04 16.15
C SER A 174 6.82 22.68 16.90
N GLU A 175 6.57 22.24 18.14
CA GLU A 175 5.59 22.84 19.05
C GLU A 175 6.14 24.07 19.81
N THR A 176 7.46 24.27 19.80
CA THR A 176 8.13 25.42 20.43
C THR A 176 8.78 26.31 19.37
N GLY A 177 7.95 27.10 18.68
CA GLY A 177 8.42 28.21 17.86
C GLY A 177 9.31 29.20 18.66
N PRO A 178 10.12 30.03 17.99
CA PRO A 178 11.19 30.80 18.61
C PRO A 178 10.61 31.80 19.62
N LEU A 179 10.92 31.62 20.90
CA LEU A 179 10.75 32.63 21.93
C LEU A 179 11.68 33.81 21.59
N LYS A 180 11.18 34.76 20.80
CA LYS A 180 11.78 36.08 20.65
C LYS A 180 11.88 36.72 22.04
N SER A 181 13.11 36.74 22.54
CA SER A 181 13.72 37.83 23.29
C SER A 181 12.77 38.87 23.87
N ARG A 182 12.53 38.80 25.18
CA ARG A 182 12.38 39.99 26.02
C ARG A 182 13.31 39.87 27.22
N LEU A 183 14.58 40.16 26.97
CA LEU A 183 15.40 40.83 27.97
C LEU A 183 15.04 42.32 27.90
N ASN A 184 14.42 42.82 28.96
CA ASN A 184 14.61 44.15 29.54
C ASN A 184 14.30 43.93 31.04
N MET A 185 15.29 43.88 31.94
CA MET A 185 15.93 45.04 32.58
C MET A 185 14.85 46.06 33.01
N ARG A 186 14.70 46.44 34.29
CA ARG A 186 15.68 46.64 35.37
C ARG A 186 14.90 47.01 36.64
N THR A 187 15.58 46.84 37.78
CA THR A 187 15.45 47.50 39.10
C THR A 187 14.16 47.33 39.87
#